data_AF-A0A076FWW3-F1
#
_entry.id   AF-A0A076FWW3-F1
#
_cell.length_a   1.000
_cell.length_b   1.000
_cell.length_c   1.000
_cell.angle_alpha   90.00
_cell.angle_beta   90.00
_cell.angle_gamma   90.00
#
_symmetry.space_group_name_H-M   'P 1'
#
loop_
_entity.id
_entity.type
_entity.pdbx_description
1 polymer ?
#
loop_
_entity_poly.entity_id
_entity_poly.type
_entity_poly.pdbx_seq_one_letter_code
_entity_poly.pdbx_strand_id
1 'polypeptide(L)'
;MNYSSYLLASWFCLMLGYSQATVREDLKILMDYFNGSTSSDISENGTLFLNMMDRWKEDSDKKIIMSQIVTVYFKIFEIFKNNTTIKKSLENIKEDMIMKFFPNNTARKVNDFEAVINTQVNDVKVQKKAIFELAFIINDLSSKPHLRRRKRRQNRNQGEIKQ
;
A
#
# COMPACT_ATOMS: atom_id res chain seq x y z
N MET A 1 -22.97 -3.84 -31.03
CA MET A 1 -21.86 -2.91 -30.71
C MET A 1 -22.16 -2.26 -29.36
N ASN A 2 -21.36 -2.56 -28.33
CA ASN A 2 -21.63 -2.16 -26.95
C ASN A 2 -21.11 -0.75 -26.68
N TYR A 3 -21.81 0.28 -27.18
CA TYR A 3 -21.47 1.70 -26.99
C TYR A 3 -21.35 2.10 -25.51
N SER A 4 -22.06 1.41 -24.61
CA SER A 4 -21.98 1.63 -23.16
C SER A 4 -20.59 1.32 -22.57
N SER A 5 -19.88 0.32 -23.12
CA SER A 5 -18.54 -0.06 -22.66
C SER A 5 -17.49 1.02 -22.97
N TYR A 6 -17.59 1.66 -24.14
CA TYR A 6 -16.66 2.69 -24.58
C TYR A 6 -16.88 4.03 -23.86
N LEU A 7 -18.13 4.36 -23.52
CA LEU A 7 -18.45 5.54 -22.72
C LEU A 7 -17.92 5.40 -21.28
N LEU A 8 -18.10 4.23 -20.67
CA LEU A 8 -17.54 3.93 -19.35
C LEU A 8 -16.01 3.95 -19.36
N ALA A 9 -15.37 3.35 -20.37
CA ALA A 9 -13.92 3.37 -20.50
C ALA A 9 -13.35 4.78 -20.74
N SER A 10 -14.06 5.61 -21.52
CA SER A 10 -13.69 7.01 -21.76
C SER A 10 -13.81 7.85 -20.49
N TRP A 11 -14.88 7.68 -19.71
CA TRP A 11 -15.02 8.31 -18.39
C TRP A 11 -13.92 7.87 -17.42
N PHE A 12 -13.61 6.57 -17.39
CA PHE A 12 -12.53 6.04 -16.56
C PHE A 12 -11.16 6.61 -16.96
N CYS A 13 -10.86 6.71 -18.26
CA CYS A 13 -9.62 7.34 -18.76
C CYS A 13 -9.55 8.84 -18.43
N LEU A 14 -10.66 9.56 -18.54
CA LEU A 14 -10.72 10.99 -18.19
C LEU A 14 -10.51 11.21 -16.69
N MET A 15 -11.10 10.36 -15.84
CA MET A 15 -10.89 10.42 -14.38
C MET A 15 -9.47 10.04 -13.97
N LEU A 16 -8.86 9.04 -14.64
CA LEU A 16 -7.46 8.66 -14.42
C LEU A 16 -6.46 9.74 -14.89
N GLY A 17 -6.76 10.43 -16.00
CA GLY A 17 -5.97 11.56 -16.49
C GLY A 17 -6.11 12.82 -15.63
N TYR A 18 -7.32 13.09 -15.14
CA TYR A 18 -7.60 14.21 -14.23
C TYR A 18 -6.90 14.01 -12.88
N SER A 19 -6.96 12.81 -12.29
CA SER A 19 -6.38 12.54 -10.96
C SER A 19 -4.85 12.69 -10.95
N GLN A 20 -4.17 12.32 -12.04
CA GLN A 20 -2.72 12.46 -12.12
C GLN A 20 -2.27 13.93 -12.28
N ALA A 21 -3.05 14.74 -13.01
CA ALA A 21 -2.78 16.16 -13.16
C ALA A 21 -3.02 16.94 -11.85
N THR A 22 -4.07 16.59 -11.08
CA THR A 22 -4.37 17.22 -9.80
C THR A 22 -3.34 16.89 -8.73
N VAL A 23 -2.91 15.63 -8.63
CA VAL A 23 -1.88 15.22 -7.65
C VAL A 23 -0.54 15.89 -7.92
N ARG A 24 -0.19 16.14 -9.19
CA ARG A 24 1.04 16.87 -9.53
C ARG A 24 1.01 18.31 -9.02
N GLU A 25 -0.13 18.99 -9.15
CA GLU A 25 -0.29 20.34 -8.63
C GLU A 25 -0.26 20.36 -7.09
N ASP A 26 -0.94 19.40 -6.45
CA ASP A 26 -0.92 19.25 -5.00
C ASP A 26 0.51 18.97 -4.48
N LEU A 27 1.31 18.16 -5.19
CA LEU A 27 2.72 17.94 -4.87
C LEU A 27 3.53 19.24 -4.99
N LYS A 28 3.27 20.06 -6.00
CA LYS A 28 3.94 21.35 -6.16
C LYS A 28 3.62 22.30 -5.00
N ILE A 29 2.34 22.42 -4.63
CA ILE A 29 1.90 23.21 -3.46
C ILE A 29 2.64 22.74 -2.19
N LEU A 30 2.76 21.42 -2.01
CA LEU A 30 3.46 20.86 -0.85
C LEU A 30 4.96 21.18 -0.88
N MET A 31 5.60 21.02 -2.04
CA MET A 31 7.01 21.35 -2.22
C MET A 31 7.28 22.84 -1.94
N ASP A 32 6.44 23.73 -2.45
CA ASP A 32 6.59 25.17 -2.23
C ASP A 32 6.37 25.51 -0.74
N TYR A 33 5.37 24.90 -0.09
CA TYR A 33 5.10 25.11 1.35
C TYR A 33 6.29 24.72 2.24
N PHE A 34 6.98 23.63 1.92
CA PHE A 34 8.14 23.15 2.70
C PHE A 34 9.48 23.77 2.26
N ASN A 35 9.49 24.73 1.33
CA ASN A 35 10.70 25.20 0.65
C ASN A 35 11.51 24.06 0.00
N GLY A 36 10.82 22.96 -0.36
CA GLY A 36 11.35 21.72 -0.91
C GLY A 36 12.17 21.89 -2.19
N SER A 37 11.94 22.99 -2.90
CA SER A 37 12.56 23.29 -4.20
C SER A 37 13.76 24.23 -4.11
N THR A 38 14.02 24.84 -2.93
CA THR A 38 14.92 26.00 -2.83
C THR A 38 15.93 25.93 -1.67
N SER A 39 15.73 25.05 -0.68
CA SER A 39 16.74 24.89 0.38
C SER A 39 17.89 23.96 -0.07
N SER A 40 19.12 24.49 -0.05
CA SER A 40 20.38 23.75 -0.27
C SER A 40 20.49 22.49 0.58
N ASP A 41 19.91 22.54 1.78
CA ASP A 41 19.95 21.53 2.84
C ASP A 41 19.29 20.20 2.44
N ILE A 42 18.43 20.20 1.41
CA ILE A 42 17.74 19.00 0.93
C ILE A 42 18.69 18.04 0.20
N SER A 43 19.74 18.57 -0.42
CA SER A 43 20.71 17.76 -1.18
C SER A 43 21.93 17.32 -0.36
N GLU A 44 22.19 17.95 0.80
CA GLU A 44 23.43 17.77 1.55
C GLU A 44 23.63 16.35 2.08
N ASN A 45 22.55 15.61 2.35
CA ASN A 45 22.61 14.27 2.96
C ASN A 45 22.10 13.14 2.05
N GLY A 46 22.00 13.39 0.74
CA GLY A 46 21.48 12.42 -0.23
C GLY A 46 19.97 12.20 -0.15
N THR A 47 19.47 11.10 -0.71
CA THR A 47 18.03 10.84 -0.78
C THR A 47 17.53 10.05 0.44
N LEU A 48 16.37 10.44 0.99
CA LEU A 48 15.81 9.78 2.19
C LEU A 48 15.37 8.33 1.90
N PHE A 49 14.67 8.11 0.78
CA PHE A 49 14.11 6.80 0.44
C PHE A 49 14.58 6.26 -0.92
N LEU A 50 14.92 7.12 -1.89
CA LEU A 50 15.13 6.70 -3.29
C LEU A 50 16.26 5.67 -3.42
N ASN A 51 17.41 5.95 -2.81
CA ASN A 51 18.55 5.02 -2.83
C ASN A 51 18.23 3.68 -2.15
N MET A 52 17.34 3.69 -1.15
CA MET A 52 16.88 2.47 -0.49
C MET A 52 15.97 1.68 -1.41
N MET A 53 14.99 2.32 -2.03
CA MET A 53 14.05 1.70 -2.95
C MET A 53 14.75 1.03 -4.14
N ASP A 54 15.85 1.60 -4.62
CA ASP A 54 16.62 1.01 -5.71
C ASP A 54 17.25 -0.35 -5.38
N ARG A 55 17.43 -0.68 -4.10
CA ARG A 55 17.97 -1.99 -3.67
C ARG A 55 16.92 -3.10 -3.64
N TRP A 56 15.63 -2.77 -3.54
CA TRP A 56 14.54 -3.75 -3.46
C TRP A 56 13.92 -3.97 -4.83
N LYS A 57 14.43 -4.96 -5.57
CA LYS A 57 14.04 -5.21 -6.98
C LYS A 57 12.83 -6.14 -7.13
N GLU A 58 12.65 -7.11 -6.24
CA GLU A 58 11.51 -8.04 -6.29
C GLU A 58 10.23 -7.32 -5.83
N ASP A 59 9.11 -7.50 -6.53
CA ASP A 59 7.86 -6.79 -6.23
C ASP A 59 7.33 -7.06 -4.82
N SER A 60 7.49 -8.28 -4.32
CA SER A 60 7.11 -8.72 -2.96
C SER A 60 7.87 -7.91 -1.89
N ASP A 61 9.19 -7.91 -2.02
CA ASP A 61 10.16 -7.17 -1.22
C ASP A 61 9.96 -5.65 -1.30
N LYS A 62 9.74 -5.14 -2.51
CA LYS A 62 9.45 -3.73 -2.76
C LYS A 62 8.16 -3.30 -2.05
N LYS A 63 7.13 -4.16 -2.02
CA LYS A 63 5.90 -3.88 -1.28
C LYS A 63 6.12 -3.78 0.23
N ILE A 64 7.07 -4.54 0.80
CA ILE A 64 7.42 -4.44 2.23
C ILE A 64 7.98 -3.05 2.54
N ILE A 65 9.00 -2.60 1.80
CA ILE A 65 9.59 -1.29 2.08
C ILE A 65 8.64 -0.13 1.73
N MET A 66 7.86 -0.27 0.65
CA MET A 66 6.87 0.73 0.26
C MET A 66 5.79 0.91 1.33
N SER A 67 5.36 -0.19 1.99
CA SER A 67 4.43 -0.14 3.13
C SER A 67 4.94 0.76 4.27
N GLN A 68 6.24 0.64 4.58
CA GLN A 68 6.88 1.47 5.60
C GLN A 68 6.99 2.94 5.17
N ILE A 69 7.38 3.20 3.91
CA ILE A 69 7.47 4.57 3.37
C ILE A 69 6.09 5.26 3.39
N VAL A 70 5.03 4.57 2.95
CA VAL A 70 3.65 5.08 3.00
C VAL A 70 3.26 5.44 4.43
N THR A 71 3.60 4.57 5.39
CA THR A 71 3.35 4.82 6.83
C THR A 71 4.05 6.09 7.32
N VAL A 72 5.30 6.34 6.90
CA VAL A 72 6.01 7.57 7.26
C VAL A 72 5.30 8.81 6.72
N TYR A 73 4.91 8.81 5.45
CA TYR A 73 4.16 9.94 4.88
C TYR A 73 2.81 10.15 5.56
N PHE A 74 2.08 9.09 5.90
CA PHE A 74 0.81 9.23 6.62
C PHE A 74 1.00 9.84 8.01
N LYS A 75 2.09 9.49 8.71
CA LYS A 75 2.45 10.13 9.98
C LYS A 75 2.79 11.61 9.80
N ILE A 76 3.51 11.96 8.72
CA ILE A 76 3.78 13.37 8.38
C ILE A 76 2.46 14.11 8.13
N PHE A 77 1.56 13.54 7.32
CA PHE A 77 0.27 14.16 7.01
C PHE A 77 -0.58 14.40 8.26
N GLU A 78 -0.55 13.46 9.20
CA GLU A 78 -1.27 13.58 10.48
C GLU A 78 -0.79 14.76 11.33
N ILE A 79 0.52 15.08 11.30
CA ILE A 79 1.08 16.27 11.99
C ILE A 79 0.46 17.55 11.42
N PHE A 80 0.19 17.60 10.11
CA PHE A 80 -0.31 18.77 9.41
C PHE A 80 -1.82 18.76 9.15
N LYS A 81 -2.59 17.85 9.75
CA LYS A 81 -4.03 17.69 9.51
C LYS A 81 -4.87 18.95 9.75
N ASN A 82 -4.41 19.83 10.63
CA ASN A 82 -5.07 21.09 10.99
C ASN A 82 -4.55 22.30 10.19
N ASN A 83 -3.58 22.10 9.29
CA ASN A 83 -3.01 23.17 8.48
C ASN A 83 -3.93 23.49 7.30
N THR A 84 -4.69 24.58 7.39
CA THR A 84 -5.68 24.96 6.38
C THR A 84 -5.08 25.23 5.00
N THR A 85 -3.82 25.64 4.91
CA THR A 85 -3.13 25.96 3.65
C THR A 85 -2.90 24.72 2.79
N ILE A 86 -2.44 23.62 3.41
CA ILE A 86 -2.05 22.40 2.69
C ILE A 86 -2.99 21.22 2.90
N LYS A 87 -3.98 21.34 3.79
CA LYS A 87 -4.90 20.24 4.15
C LYS A 87 -5.50 19.55 2.93
N LYS A 88 -6.04 20.32 1.98
CA LYS A 88 -6.67 19.76 0.78
C LYS A 88 -5.67 18.97 -0.07
N SER A 89 -4.49 19.52 -0.27
CA SER A 89 -3.42 18.84 -1.03
C SER A 89 -2.93 17.58 -0.32
N LEU A 90 -2.81 17.60 1.01
CA LEU A 90 -2.49 16.41 1.81
C LEU A 90 -3.56 15.33 1.69
N GLU A 91 -4.84 15.68 1.75
CA GLU A 91 -5.96 14.74 1.60
C GLU A 91 -5.97 14.10 0.20
N ASN A 92 -5.82 14.91 -0.85
CA ASN A 92 -5.76 14.42 -2.23
C ASN A 92 -4.56 13.50 -2.48
N ILE A 93 -3.37 13.86 -1.99
CA ILE A 93 -2.16 13.03 -2.11
C ILE A 93 -2.34 11.73 -1.32
N LYS A 94 -2.90 11.80 -0.10
CA LYS A 94 -3.17 10.60 0.71
C LYS A 94 -4.10 9.64 -0.05
N GLU A 95 -5.18 10.15 -0.66
CA GLU A 95 -6.12 9.34 -1.43
C GLU A 95 -5.45 8.69 -2.65
N ASP A 96 -4.65 9.44 -3.41
CA ASP A 96 -3.89 8.92 -4.54
C ASP A 96 -2.88 7.83 -4.12
N MET A 97 -2.19 8.03 -2.99
CA MET A 97 -1.29 7.01 -2.41
C MET A 97 -2.07 5.73 -2.06
N ILE A 98 -3.26 5.84 -1.46
CA ILE A 98 -4.11 4.69 -1.13
C ILE A 98 -4.53 3.95 -2.41
N MET A 99 -5.01 4.67 -3.43
CA MET A 99 -5.43 4.09 -4.69
C MET A 99 -4.30 3.34 -5.40
N LYS A 100 -3.09 3.91 -5.41
CA LYS A 100 -1.91 3.28 -6.03
C LYS A 100 -1.35 2.12 -5.22
N PHE A 101 -1.37 2.21 -3.88
CA PHE A 101 -0.83 1.17 -3.02
C PHE A 101 -1.76 -0.05 -2.93
N PHE A 102 -3.08 0.20 -2.91
CA PHE A 102 -4.17 -0.79 -2.87
C PHE A 102 -5.00 -0.77 -4.17
N PRO A 103 -4.48 -1.31 -5.29
CA PRO A 103 -5.17 -1.23 -6.60
C PRO A 103 -6.53 -1.95 -6.62
N ASN A 104 -6.68 -3.01 -5.82
CA ASN A 104 -7.96 -3.69 -5.61
C ASN A 104 -8.68 -3.12 -4.37
N ASN A 105 -8.79 -1.78 -4.35
CA ASN A 105 -9.17 -0.94 -3.21
C ASN A 105 -10.41 -1.48 -2.50
N THR A 106 -10.18 -2.24 -1.43
CA THR A 106 -11.24 -2.69 -0.54
C THR A 106 -11.10 -1.85 0.71
N ALA A 107 -12.15 -1.10 1.05
CA ALA A 107 -12.18 -0.27 2.26
C ALA A 107 -11.68 -1.03 3.48
N ARG A 108 -11.97 -2.34 3.55
CA ARG A 108 -11.42 -3.25 4.56
C ARG A 108 -9.89 -3.28 4.63
N LYS A 109 -9.18 -3.45 3.50
CA LYS A 109 -7.70 -3.49 3.50
C LYS A 109 -7.08 -2.16 3.92
N VAL A 110 -7.70 -1.06 3.50
CA VAL A 110 -7.27 0.29 3.89
C VAL A 110 -7.47 0.49 5.39
N ASN A 111 -8.63 0.12 5.92
CA ASN A 111 -8.94 0.19 7.35
C ASN A 111 -8.00 -0.70 8.18
N ASP A 112 -7.72 -1.93 7.72
CA ASP A 112 -6.79 -2.85 8.38
C ASP A 112 -5.38 -2.23 8.41
N PHE A 113 -4.93 -1.61 7.31
CA PHE A 113 -3.65 -0.92 7.23
C PHE A 113 -3.58 0.29 8.19
N GLU A 114 -4.61 1.14 8.21
CA GLU A 114 -4.67 2.27 9.15
C GLU A 114 -4.74 1.82 10.61
N ALA A 115 -5.44 0.71 10.90
CA ALA A 115 -5.48 0.13 12.24
C ALA A 115 -4.11 -0.35 12.72
N VAL A 116 -3.32 -0.97 11.83
CA VAL A 116 -1.94 -1.36 12.12
C VAL A 116 -1.08 -0.14 12.45
N ILE A 117 -1.15 0.93 11.65
CA ILE A 117 -0.38 2.16 11.88
C ILE A 117 -0.74 2.82 13.21
N ASN A 118 -2.03 2.83 13.57
CA ASN A 118 -2.56 3.50 14.75
C ASN A 118 -2.60 2.62 16.01
N THR A 119 -1.94 1.45 15.98
CA THR A 119 -1.91 0.54 17.12
C THR A 119 -1.25 1.20 18.33
N GLN A 120 -1.95 1.24 19.47
CA GLN A 120 -1.43 1.82 20.71
C GLN A 120 -0.48 0.84 21.41
N VAL A 121 0.76 0.76 20.94
CA VAL A 121 1.77 -0.21 21.42
C VAL A 121 2.09 -0.10 22.92
N ASN A 122 1.78 1.05 23.55
CA ASN A 122 1.96 1.27 24.99
C ASN A 122 0.77 0.80 25.85
N ASP A 123 -0.37 0.42 25.25
CA ASP A 123 -1.50 -0.14 25.98
C ASP A 123 -1.22 -1.60 26.36
N VAL A 124 -1.23 -1.90 27.66
CA VAL A 124 -1.00 -3.25 28.21
C VAL A 124 -1.98 -4.28 27.64
N LYS A 125 -3.23 -3.91 27.35
CA LYS A 125 -4.22 -4.82 26.73
C LYS A 125 -3.84 -5.15 25.28
N VAL A 126 -3.36 -4.16 24.54
CA VAL A 126 -2.86 -4.33 23.16
C VAL A 126 -1.64 -5.25 23.17
N GLN A 127 -0.69 -5.01 24.07
CA GLN A 127 0.50 -5.85 24.22
C GLN A 127 0.14 -7.32 24.51
N LYS A 128 -0.77 -7.57 25.46
CA LYS A 128 -1.22 -8.94 25.79
C LYS A 128 -1.83 -9.65 24.58
N LYS A 129 -2.66 -8.97 23.79
CA LYS A 129 -3.23 -9.52 22.55
C LYS A 129 -2.16 -9.78 21.49
N ALA A 130 -1.26 -8.83 21.27
CA ALA A 130 -0.18 -8.96 20.30
C ALA A 130 0.73 -10.17 20.63
N ILE A 131 1.07 -10.38 21.91
CA ILE A 131 1.86 -11.54 22.34
C ILE A 131 1.09 -12.85 22.18
N PHE A 132 -0.22 -12.87 22.47
CA PHE A 132 -1.06 -14.05 22.24
C PHE A 132 -1.11 -14.45 20.76
N GLU A 133 -1.19 -13.48 19.86
CA GLU A 133 -1.29 -13.69 18.41
C GLU A 133 0.08 -13.96 17.74
N LEU A 134 1.19 -13.62 18.41
CA LEU A 134 2.55 -13.68 17.87
C LEU A 134 2.92 -15.07 17.31
N ALA A 135 2.52 -16.15 17.98
CA ALA A 135 2.81 -17.50 17.52
C ALA A 135 2.18 -17.81 16.15
N PHE A 136 0.97 -17.29 15.89
CA PHE A 136 0.30 -17.44 14.61
C PHE A 136 0.98 -16.60 13.53
N ILE A 137 1.39 -15.37 13.87
CA ILE A 137 2.09 -14.47 12.95
C ILE A 137 3.43 -15.07 12.50
N ILE A 138 4.23 -15.62 13.42
CA ILE A 138 5.51 -16.26 13.08
C ILE A 138 5.31 -17.43 12.11
N ASN A 139 4.28 -18.25 12.33
CA ASN A 139 3.96 -19.35 11.42
C ASN A 139 3.56 -18.85 10.03
N ASP A 140 2.77 -17.78 9.96
CA ASP A 140 2.34 -17.19 8.68
C ASP A 140 3.52 -16.56 7.92
N LEU A 141 4.42 -15.86 8.61
CA LEU A 141 5.66 -15.29 8.02
C LEU A 141 6.57 -16.37 7.41
N SER A 142 6.60 -17.56 8.00
CA SER A 142 7.40 -18.70 7.50
C SER A 142 6.75 -19.47 6.35
N SER A 143 5.46 -19.22 6.10
CA SER A 143 4.68 -19.95 5.11
C SER A 143 5.13 -19.53 3.71
N LYS A 144 6.02 -20.33 3.11
CA LYS A 144 6.36 -20.21 1.69
C LYS A 144 5.08 -20.10 0.86
N PRO A 145 4.98 -19.15 -0.09
CA PRO A 145 3.80 -19.02 -0.93
C PRO A 145 3.51 -20.38 -1.54
N HIS A 146 2.33 -20.91 -1.22
CA HIS A 146 1.91 -22.29 -1.43
C HIS A 146 2.61 -22.96 -2.63
N LEU A 147 3.64 -23.76 -2.37
CA LEU A 147 3.90 -24.94 -3.20
C LEU A 147 2.64 -25.79 -3.07
N ARG A 148 1.68 -25.53 -3.95
CA ARG A 148 0.39 -26.17 -4.06
C ARG A 148 0.67 -27.66 -4.08
N ARG A 149 0.63 -28.31 -2.91
CA ARG A 149 0.85 -29.76 -2.77
C ARG A 149 -0.22 -30.39 -3.66
N ARG A 150 0.18 -30.78 -4.87
CA ARG A 150 -0.70 -31.38 -5.86
C ARG A 150 -1.30 -32.60 -5.18
N LYS A 151 -2.60 -32.52 -4.86
CA LYS A 151 -3.37 -33.63 -4.28
C LYS A 151 -3.17 -34.80 -5.24
N ARG A 152 -2.37 -35.81 -4.87
CA ARG A 152 -2.21 -37.04 -5.67
C ARG A 152 -3.62 -37.62 -5.80
N ARG A 153 -4.21 -37.55 -7.00
CA ARG A 153 -5.40 -38.31 -7.32
C ARG A 153 -4.98 -39.78 -7.30
N GLN A 154 -5.36 -40.52 -6.25
CA GLN A 154 -5.35 -41.97 -6.30
C GLN A 154 -6.42 -42.36 -7.32
N ASN A 155 -6.01 -42.67 -8.56
CA ASN A 155 -6.85 -43.42 -9.47
C ASN A 155 -6.93 -44.84 -8.91
N ARG A 156 -8.09 -45.18 -8.35
CA ARG A 156 -8.44 -46.55 -7.97
C ARG A 156 -8.88 -47.25 -9.26
N ASN A 157 -7.93 -47.72 -10.04
CA ASN A 157 -8.24 -48.64 -11.13
C ASN A 157 -8.65 -49.98 -10.49
N GLN A 158 -9.95 -50.17 -10.31
CA GLN A 158 -10.50 -51.50 -10.11
C GLN A 158 -10.20 -52.29 -11.38
N GLY A 159 -9.30 -53.26 -11.28
CA GLY A 159 -9.15 -54.29 -12.31
C GLY A 159 -10.40 -55.13 -12.32
N GLU A 160 -11.21 -55.02 -13.37
CA GLU A 160 -12.22 -56.01 -13.71
C GLU A 160 -11.48 -57.28 -14.15
N ILE A 161 -11.63 -58.33 -13.35
CA ILE A 161 -11.27 -59.70 -13.74
C ILE A 161 -12.38 -60.15 -14.70
N LYS A 162 -12.05 -60.30 -15.99
CA LYS A 162 -12.93 -60.97 -16.95
C LYS A 162 -12.88 -62.48 -16.70
N GLN A 163 -14.06 -63.08 -16.56
CA GLN A 163 -14.27 -64.53 -16.60
C GLN A 163 -14.10 -65.04 -18.04
#